data_AF-A0A1F2YEU0-F1
#
_entry.id   AF-A0A1F2YEU0-F1
#
_cell.length_a   1.000
_cell.length_b   1.000
_cell.length_c   1.000
_cell.angle_alpha   90.00
_cell.angle_beta   90.00
_cell.angle_gamma   90.00
#
_symmetry.space_group_name_H-M   'P 1'
#
loop_
_entity.id
_entity.type
_entity.pdbx_description
1 polymer ?
#
loop_
_entity_poly.entity_id
_entity_poly.type
_entity_poly.pdbx_seq_one_letter_code
_entity_poly.pdbx_strand_id
1 'polypeptide(L)'
;MKKVFACMSKRLSKHPVKMVGLFSLVVLLLLPGVAFVRLDTGNDTLIKPSTNVYQDNQSLESAFGGQSVIVMYTTPNMKEFLSVDNLTKLQEFETIMSHTDGVYSVLSPATVVGQMATKQSGKLQTKQKQASLSAKLGELRAGLAQTANQLDKFASGLASIQSHASDVTPSLPKDSANLQALLYDQSGN
;
A
#
# COMPACT_ATOMS: atom_id res chain seq x y z
N MET A 1 34.17 71.25 5.73
CA MET A 1 34.87 70.06 5.19
C MET A 1 36.40 70.16 5.26
N LYS A 2 37.04 71.22 4.74
CA LYS A 2 38.53 71.37 4.75
C LYS A 2 39.19 71.18 6.12
N LYS A 3 38.59 71.72 7.19
CA LYS A 3 39.11 71.59 8.57
C LYS A 3 39.08 70.15 9.11
N VAL A 4 38.09 69.34 8.70
CA VAL A 4 37.96 67.93 9.14
C VAL A 4 39.04 67.08 8.47
N PHE A 5 39.20 67.20 7.16
CA PHE A 5 40.26 66.51 6.42
C PHE A 5 41.66 66.91 6.89
N ALA A 6 41.89 68.21 7.16
CA ALA A 6 43.16 68.68 7.69
C ALA A 6 43.44 68.14 9.11
N CYS A 7 42.40 67.97 9.94
CA CYS A 7 42.55 67.37 11.26
C CYS A 7 42.89 65.87 11.17
N MET A 8 42.21 65.13 10.30
CA MET A 8 42.45 63.70 10.08
C MET A 8 43.85 63.45 9.49
N SER A 9 44.26 64.22 8.48
CA SER A 9 45.58 64.07 7.86
C SER A 9 46.71 64.41 8.82
N LYS A 10 46.56 65.46 9.64
CA LYS A 10 47.54 65.83 10.67
C LYS A 10 47.68 64.73 11.73
N ARG A 11 46.60 64.05 12.09
CA ARG A 11 46.61 62.93 13.06
C ARG A 11 47.24 61.66 12.46
N LEU A 12 46.99 61.41 11.18
CA LEU A 12 47.59 60.31 10.41
C LEU A 12 49.09 60.49 10.22
N SER A 13 49.53 61.72 9.90
CA SER A 13 50.95 62.04 9.72
C SER A 13 51.75 62.04 11.02
N LYS A 14 51.14 62.45 12.15
CA LYS A 14 51.82 62.50 13.45
C LYS A 14 52.03 61.13 14.11
N HIS A 15 51.13 60.17 13.88
CA HIS A 15 51.19 58.84 14.48
C HIS A 15 50.82 57.72 13.47
N PRO A 16 51.62 57.52 12.41
CA PRO A 16 51.28 56.61 11.31
C PRO A 16 51.11 55.16 11.78
N VAL A 17 52.03 54.64 12.62
CA VAL A 17 51.99 53.25 13.09
C VAL A 17 50.73 52.96 13.93
N LYS A 18 50.33 53.90 14.81
CA LYS A 18 49.14 53.72 15.66
C LYS A 18 47.85 53.73 14.84
N MET A 19 47.80 54.53 13.78
CA MET A 19 46.64 54.58 12.87
C MET A 19 46.51 53.33 12.02
N VAL A 20 47.63 52.80 11.50
CA VAL A 20 47.63 51.52 10.77
C VAL A 20 47.21 50.39 11.72
N GLY A 21 47.77 50.33 12.93
CA GLY A 21 47.37 49.33 13.93
C GLY A 21 45.89 49.39 14.29
N LEU A 22 45.33 50.60 14.48
CA LEU A 22 43.91 50.79 14.74
C LEU A 22 43.05 50.34 13.56
N PHE A 23 43.43 50.67 12.33
CA PHE A 23 42.73 50.24 11.13
C PHE A 23 42.77 48.71 10.97
N SER A 24 43.95 48.12 11.14
CA SER A 24 44.12 46.66 11.13
C SER A 24 43.28 45.98 12.21
N LEU A 25 43.19 46.56 13.42
CA LEU A 25 42.33 46.05 14.50
C LEU A 25 40.85 46.09 14.09
N VAL A 26 40.39 47.19 13.48
CA VAL A 26 39.01 47.31 13.00
C VAL A 26 38.72 46.27 11.92
N VAL A 27 39.62 46.07 10.97
CA VAL A 27 39.49 45.01 9.95
C VAL A 27 39.44 43.64 10.61
N LEU A 28 40.32 43.37 11.59
CA LEU A 28 40.36 42.09 12.31
C LEU A 28 39.04 41.80 13.04
N LEU A 29 38.42 42.83 13.63
CA LEU A 29 37.12 42.73 14.29
C LEU A 29 35.96 42.49 13.31
N LEU A 30 36.12 42.85 12.03
CA LEU A 30 35.13 42.61 10.99
C LEU A 30 35.27 41.24 10.31
N LEU A 31 36.44 40.59 10.39
CA LEU A 31 36.68 39.27 9.80
C LEU A 31 35.67 38.19 10.23
N PRO A 32 35.22 38.10 11.50
CA PRO A 32 34.20 37.13 11.90
C PRO A 32 32.90 37.27 11.08
N GLY A 33 32.56 38.46 10.60
CA GLY A 33 31.37 38.71 9.79
C GLY A 33 31.38 37.96 8.46
N VAL A 34 32.55 37.67 7.90
CA VAL A 34 32.69 36.90 6.64
C VAL A 34 32.15 35.48 6.81
N ALA A 35 32.34 34.87 7.97
CA ALA A 35 31.85 33.52 8.25
C ALA A 35 30.31 33.43 8.35
N PHE A 36 29.62 34.57 8.52
CA PHE A 36 28.16 34.64 8.62
C PHE A 36 27.49 35.10 7.32
N VAL A 37 28.23 35.28 6.23
CA VAL A 37 27.65 35.59 4.92
C VAL A 37 26.86 34.38 4.41
N ARG A 38 25.55 34.54 4.24
CA ARG A 38 24.69 33.57 3.57
C ARG A 38 24.51 33.96 2.11
N LEU A 39 24.66 32.98 1.22
CA LEU A 39 24.43 33.15 -0.21
C LEU A 39 23.05 32.57 -0.52
N ASP A 40 22.08 33.43 -0.80
CA ASP A 40 20.80 33.01 -1.33
C ASP A 40 20.96 32.82 -2.85
N THR A 41 20.87 31.58 -3.31
CA THR A 41 20.94 31.21 -4.75
C THR A 41 19.62 30.62 -5.26
N GLY A 42 18.56 30.72 -4.48
CA GLY A 42 17.25 30.17 -4.79
C GLY A 42 16.35 31.14 -5.54
N ASN A 43 15.08 30.76 -5.64
CA ASN A 43 14.04 31.58 -6.25
C ASN A 43 13.80 32.90 -5.48
N ASP A 44 14.11 32.92 -4.19
CA ASP A 44 14.07 34.07 -3.27
C ASP A 44 15.07 35.17 -3.62
N THR A 45 16.12 34.85 -4.38
CA THR A 45 17.10 35.83 -4.88
C THR A 45 16.52 36.72 -5.98
N LEU A 46 15.68 36.14 -6.84
CA LEU A 46 15.17 36.82 -8.04
C LEU A 46 13.72 37.29 -7.89
N ILE A 47 12.96 36.65 -7.00
CA ILE A 47 11.55 36.94 -6.77
C ILE A 47 11.33 37.27 -5.30
N LYS A 48 10.65 38.40 -5.04
CA LYS A 48 10.35 38.83 -3.67
C LYS A 48 9.44 37.80 -2.98
N PRO A 49 9.78 37.36 -1.75
CA PRO A 49 8.98 36.37 -1.01
C PRO A 49 7.53 36.80 -0.72
N SER A 50 7.25 38.11 -0.72
CA SER A 50 5.92 38.67 -0.49
C SER A 50 4.98 38.58 -1.70
N THR A 51 5.43 38.05 -2.83
CA THR A 51 4.59 37.95 -4.03
C THR A 51 3.80 36.65 -4.06
N ASN A 52 2.59 36.71 -4.64
CA ASN A 52 1.78 35.50 -4.85
C ASN A 52 2.52 34.45 -5.67
N VAL A 53 3.26 34.86 -6.71
CA VAL A 53 4.05 33.95 -7.56
C VAL A 53 5.06 33.14 -6.74
N TYR A 54 5.75 33.78 -5.79
CA TYR A 54 6.69 33.07 -4.92
C TYR A 54 5.96 32.07 -4.00
N GLN A 55 4.85 32.49 -3.39
CA GLN A 55 4.09 31.66 -2.45
C GLN A 55 3.40 30.48 -3.13
N ASP A 56 2.84 30.70 -4.32
CA ASP A 56 2.21 29.68 -5.14
C ASP A 56 3.25 28.65 -5.60
N ASN A 57 4.41 29.11 -6.08
CA ASN A 57 5.49 28.21 -6.49
C ASN A 57 6.03 27.43 -5.28
N GLN A 58 6.26 28.07 -4.13
CA GLN A 58 6.71 27.38 -2.92
C GLN A 58 5.70 26.35 -2.42
N SER A 59 4.40 26.63 -2.55
CA SER A 59 3.33 25.67 -2.24
C SER A 59 3.36 24.47 -3.20
N LEU A 60 3.58 24.72 -4.49
CA LEU A 60 3.73 23.68 -5.50
C LEU A 60 4.96 22.80 -5.22
N GLU A 61 6.12 23.41 -4.96
CA GLU A 61 7.35 22.69 -4.64
C GLU A 61 7.22 21.85 -3.36
N SER A 62 6.51 22.36 -2.35
CA SER A 62 6.25 21.63 -1.11
C SER A 62 5.32 20.42 -1.30
N ALA A 63 4.37 20.53 -2.23
CA ALA A 63 3.39 19.47 -2.50
C ALA A 63 3.89 18.42 -3.51
N PHE A 64 4.66 18.84 -4.53
CA PHE A 64 5.03 18.00 -5.67
C PHE A 64 6.53 17.78 -5.83
N GLY A 65 7.35 18.38 -4.96
CA GLY A 65 8.80 18.41 -5.10
C GLY A 65 9.26 19.58 -5.98
N GLY A 66 10.48 20.06 -5.73
CA GLY A 66 11.00 21.24 -6.42
C GLY A 66 11.41 20.99 -7.87
N GLN A 67 12.36 20.08 -8.08
CA GLN A 67 12.98 19.84 -9.38
C GLN A 67 13.00 18.36 -9.73
N SER A 68 12.60 18.03 -10.96
CA SER A 68 12.68 16.67 -11.49
C SER A 68 14.03 16.42 -12.15
N VAL A 69 14.68 15.31 -11.79
CA VAL A 69 15.88 14.82 -12.47
C VAL A 69 15.48 13.67 -13.39
N ILE A 70 15.86 13.77 -14.67
CA ILE A 70 15.62 12.71 -15.66
C ILE A 70 16.92 11.91 -15.82
N VAL A 71 16.86 10.62 -15.50
CA VAL A 71 17.96 9.68 -15.70
C VAL A 71 17.67 8.82 -16.92
N MET A 72 18.54 8.89 -17.93
CA MET A 72 18.40 8.10 -19.16
C MET A 72 19.27 6.85 -19.08
N TYR A 73 18.62 5.69 -19.06
CA TYR A 73 19.30 4.40 -19.18
C TYR A 73 19.49 4.02 -20.65
N THR A 74 20.71 3.64 -21.03
CA THR A 74 21.06 3.24 -22.39
C THR A 74 21.52 1.79 -22.40
N THR A 75 21.12 1.05 -23.43
CA THR A 75 21.62 -0.32 -23.67
C THR A 75 21.81 -0.54 -25.17
N PRO A 76 22.86 -1.27 -25.60
CA PRO A 76 23.04 -1.63 -27.00
C PRO A 76 21.97 -2.60 -27.51
N ASN A 77 21.27 -3.33 -26.62
CA ASN A 77 20.24 -4.29 -27.00
C ASN A 77 18.93 -4.00 -26.25
N MET A 78 17.93 -3.50 -26.97
CA MET A 78 16.61 -3.18 -26.40
C MET A 78 15.88 -4.40 -25.81
N LYS A 79 16.17 -5.62 -26.27
CA LYS A 79 15.56 -6.83 -25.70
C LYS A 79 16.02 -7.08 -24.26
N GLU A 80 17.20 -6.62 -23.91
CA GLU A 80 17.74 -6.76 -22.55
C GLU A 80 17.19 -5.69 -21.61
N PHE A 81 16.68 -4.56 -22.12
CA PHE A 81 16.18 -3.45 -21.28
C PHE A 81 15.10 -3.90 -20.28
N LEU A 82 14.16 -4.74 -20.71
CA LEU A 82 13.08 -5.28 -19.89
C LEU A 82 13.39 -6.69 -19.34
N SER A 83 14.66 -7.11 -19.33
CA SER A 83 15.03 -8.37 -18.68
C SER A 83 14.78 -8.29 -17.17
N VAL A 84 14.50 -9.44 -16.55
CA VAL A 84 14.29 -9.52 -15.10
C VAL A 84 15.48 -8.95 -14.34
N ASP A 85 16.71 -9.26 -14.77
CA ASP A 85 17.93 -8.76 -14.15
C ASP A 85 18.04 -7.24 -14.23
N ASN A 86 17.71 -6.63 -15.38
CA ASN A 86 17.81 -5.18 -15.55
C ASN A 86 16.68 -4.44 -14.82
N LEU A 87 15.47 -4.98 -14.80
CA LEU A 87 14.37 -4.45 -13.98
C LEU A 87 14.71 -4.53 -12.48
N THR A 88 15.38 -5.60 -12.04
CA THR A 88 15.85 -5.74 -10.65
C THR A 88 16.86 -4.66 -10.29
N LYS A 89 17.86 -4.42 -11.16
CA LYS A 89 18.84 -3.34 -10.97
C LYS A 89 18.19 -1.96 -10.93
N LEU A 90 17.20 -1.71 -11.79
CA LEU A 90 16.44 -0.45 -11.78
C LEU A 90 15.64 -0.29 -10.48
N GLN A 91 15.05 -1.37 -9.98
CA GLN A 91 14.32 -1.37 -8.71
C GLN A 91 15.25 -1.17 -7.50
N GLU A 92 16.45 -1.75 -7.51
CA GLU A 92 17.48 -1.49 -6.50
C GLU A 92 17.90 -0.01 -6.51
N PHE A 93 18.13 0.56 -7.71
CA PHE A 93 18.42 1.98 -7.87
C PHE A 93 17.29 2.87 -7.35
N GLU A 94 16.02 2.58 -7.70
CA GLU A 94 14.85 3.27 -7.17
C GLU A 94 14.81 3.18 -5.63
N THR A 95 15.12 2.02 -5.07
CA THR A 95 15.13 1.80 -3.62
C THR A 95 16.21 2.66 -2.96
N ILE A 96 17.43 2.70 -3.50
CA ILE A 96 18.52 3.53 -2.96
C ILE A 96 18.13 5.01 -3.04
N MET A 97 17.62 5.45 -4.18
CA MET A 97 17.27 6.87 -4.39
C MET A 97 16.09 7.31 -3.54
N SER A 98 15.07 6.46 -3.33
CA SER A 98 13.92 6.78 -2.47
C SER A 98 14.27 6.90 -0.98
N HIS A 99 15.42 6.38 -0.54
CA HIS A 99 15.93 6.55 0.83
C HIS A 99 17.01 7.64 0.94
N THR A 100 17.29 8.36 -0.15
CA THR A 100 18.28 9.43 -0.16
C THR A 100 17.64 10.76 0.26
N ASP A 101 18.26 11.45 1.22
CA ASP A 101 17.78 12.75 1.68
C ASP A 101 17.62 13.73 0.51
N GLY A 102 16.45 14.39 0.45
CA GLY A 102 16.10 15.34 -0.60
C GLY A 102 15.44 14.72 -1.85
N VAL A 103 15.31 13.39 -1.93
CA VAL A 103 14.58 12.72 -3.01
C VAL A 103 13.16 12.40 -2.54
N TYR A 104 12.16 13.07 -3.13
CA TYR A 104 10.76 12.88 -2.75
C TYR A 104 10.11 11.65 -3.39
N SER A 105 10.41 11.37 -4.66
CA SER A 105 9.83 10.25 -5.40
C SER A 105 10.75 9.83 -6.54
N VAL A 106 10.77 8.53 -6.84
CA VAL A 106 11.55 7.95 -7.93
C VAL A 106 10.62 7.04 -8.73
N LEU A 107 10.60 7.23 -10.04
CA LEU A 107 9.78 6.44 -10.95
C LEU A 107 10.63 5.92 -12.11
N SER A 108 10.64 4.61 -12.30
CA SER A 108 11.29 3.94 -13.42
C SER A 108 10.34 2.93 -14.10
N PRO A 109 10.73 2.37 -15.25
CA PRO A 109 10.00 1.29 -15.90
C PRO A 109 9.77 0.06 -14.99
N ALA A 110 10.65 -0.20 -14.03
CA ALA A 110 10.50 -1.30 -13.07
C ALA A 110 9.23 -1.12 -12.22
N THR A 111 8.94 0.11 -11.78
CA THR A 111 7.70 0.42 -11.07
C THR A 111 6.46 0.10 -11.91
N VAL A 112 6.46 0.46 -13.20
CA VAL A 112 5.31 0.22 -14.09
C VAL A 112 5.09 -1.29 -14.28
N VAL A 113 6.15 -2.04 -14.55
CA VAL A 113 6.08 -3.50 -14.72
C VAL A 113 5.62 -4.17 -13.43
N GLY A 114 6.17 -3.76 -12.28
CA GLY A 114 5.77 -4.26 -10.96
C GLY A 114 4.28 -4.03 -10.69
N GLN A 115 3.77 -2.82 -10.94
CA GLN A 115 2.34 -2.52 -10.78
C GLN A 115 1.45 -3.33 -11.73
N MET A 116 1.87 -3.55 -12.99
CA MET A 116 1.15 -4.41 -13.92
C MET A 116 1.09 -5.85 -13.41
N ALA A 117 2.21 -6.39 -12.93
CA ALA A 117 2.29 -7.73 -12.37
C ALA A 117 1.39 -7.87 -11.14
N THR A 118 1.40 -6.90 -10.21
CA THR A 118 0.50 -6.91 -9.04
C THR A 118 -0.97 -6.87 -9.45
N LYS A 119 -1.34 -6.02 -10.41
CA LYS A 119 -2.72 -5.94 -10.94
C LYS A 119 -3.16 -7.25 -11.58
N GLN A 120 -2.27 -7.91 -12.32
CA GLN A 120 -2.55 -9.21 -12.95
C GLN A 120 -2.70 -10.33 -11.91
N SER A 121 -1.81 -10.39 -10.93
CA SER A 121 -1.87 -11.33 -9.81
C SER A 121 -3.16 -11.16 -9.00
N GLY A 122 -3.59 -9.91 -8.76
CA GLY A 122 -4.87 -9.64 -8.11
C GLY A 122 -6.07 -10.18 -8.91
N LYS A 123 -6.08 -9.98 -10.24
CA LYS A 123 -7.13 -10.54 -11.12
C LYS A 123 -7.14 -12.07 -11.11
N LEU A 124 -5.97 -12.71 -11.07
CA LEU A 124 -5.87 -14.17 -11.00
C LEU A 124 -6.44 -14.72 -9.70
N GLN A 125 -6.14 -14.08 -8.55
CA GLN A 125 -6.71 -14.46 -7.26
C GLN A 125 -8.24 -14.32 -7.25
N THR A 126 -8.78 -13.25 -7.83
CA THR A 126 -10.24 -13.07 -7.94
C THR A 126 -10.88 -14.13 -8.81
N LYS A 127 -10.25 -14.49 -9.95
CA LYS A 127 -10.72 -15.58 -10.81
C LYS A 127 -10.70 -16.94 -10.10
N GLN A 128 -9.67 -17.23 -9.31
CA GLN A 128 -9.59 -18.45 -8.50
C GLN A 128 -10.67 -18.49 -7.41
N LYS A 129 -10.93 -17.37 -6.74
CA LYS A 129 -12.04 -17.25 -5.77
C LYS A 129 -13.40 -17.46 -6.44
N GLN A 130 -13.58 -16.96 -7.66
CA GLN A 130 -14.83 -17.14 -8.40
C GLN A 130 -15.02 -18.58 -8.88
N ALA A 131 -13.95 -19.23 -9.36
CA ALA A 131 -13.99 -20.64 -9.78
C ALA A 131 -14.24 -21.61 -8.61
N SER A 132 -13.68 -21.35 -7.44
CA SER A 132 -13.94 -22.14 -6.23
C SER A 132 -15.36 -21.92 -5.69
N LEU A 133 -15.91 -20.71 -5.81
CA LEU A 133 -17.31 -20.44 -5.47
C LEU A 133 -18.28 -21.18 -6.40
N SER A 134 -18.03 -21.17 -7.72
CA SER A 134 -18.89 -21.91 -8.66
C SER A 134 -18.83 -23.42 -8.44
N ALA A 135 -17.66 -23.96 -8.09
CA ALA A 135 -17.52 -25.37 -7.70
C ALA A 135 -18.34 -25.71 -6.45
N LYS A 136 -18.26 -24.90 -5.39
CA LYS A 136 -19.06 -25.07 -4.16
C LYS A 136 -20.57 -24.95 -4.40
N LEU A 137 -21.01 -24.07 -5.30
CA LEU A 137 -22.41 -23.98 -5.69
C LEU A 137 -22.88 -25.23 -6.44
N GLY A 138 -22.01 -25.85 -7.24
CA GLY A 138 -22.26 -27.14 -7.88
C GLY A 138 -22.46 -28.29 -6.88
N GLU A 139 -21.58 -28.39 -5.88
CA GLU A 139 -21.73 -29.36 -4.79
C GLU A 139 -23.01 -29.14 -3.99
N LEU A 140 -23.34 -27.89 -3.65
CA LEU A 140 -24.58 -27.56 -2.95
C LEU A 140 -25.82 -27.99 -3.73
N ARG A 141 -25.83 -27.75 -5.05
CA ARG A 141 -26.92 -28.18 -5.95
C ARG A 141 -27.04 -29.71 -5.98
N ALA A 142 -25.91 -30.44 -6.04
CA ALA A 142 -25.92 -31.89 -6.01
C ALA A 142 -26.45 -32.42 -4.67
N GLY A 143 -26.02 -31.83 -3.55
CA GLY A 143 -26.54 -32.14 -2.22
C GLY A 143 -28.05 -31.91 -2.12
N LEU A 144 -28.56 -30.77 -2.61
CA LEU A 144 -29.99 -30.47 -2.62
C LEU A 144 -30.80 -31.49 -3.46
N ALA A 145 -30.30 -31.87 -4.63
CA ALA A 145 -30.93 -32.87 -5.47
C ALA A 145 -30.99 -34.25 -4.79
N GLN A 146 -29.93 -34.61 -4.05
CA GLN A 146 -29.92 -35.82 -3.25
C GLN A 146 -30.94 -35.76 -2.11
N THR A 147 -31.02 -34.64 -1.39
CA THR A 147 -32.04 -34.44 -0.34
C THR A 147 -33.46 -34.54 -0.90
N ALA A 148 -33.72 -33.95 -2.08
CA ALA A 148 -35.01 -34.05 -2.74
C ALA A 148 -35.38 -35.50 -3.07
N ASN A 149 -34.45 -36.28 -3.61
CA ASN A 149 -34.66 -37.71 -3.88
C ASN A 149 -34.90 -38.53 -2.60
N GLN A 150 -34.25 -38.18 -1.48
CA GLN A 150 -34.52 -38.84 -0.21
C GLN A 150 -35.91 -38.50 0.33
N LEU A 151 -36.36 -37.25 0.15
CA LEU A 151 -37.70 -36.81 0.53
C LEU A 151 -38.79 -37.54 -0.28
N ASP A 152 -38.55 -37.74 -1.57
CA ASP A 152 -39.47 -38.47 -2.47
C ASP A 152 -39.61 -39.95 -2.07
N LYS A 153 -38.49 -40.60 -1.74
CA LYS A 153 -38.48 -41.97 -1.20
C LYS A 153 -39.19 -42.07 0.13
N PHE A 154 -38.99 -41.10 1.02
CA PHE A 154 -39.66 -41.03 2.32
C PHE A 154 -41.18 -40.87 2.15
N ALA A 155 -41.62 -39.96 1.26
CA ALA A 155 -43.03 -39.78 0.94
C ALA A 155 -43.66 -41.05 0.34
N SER A 156 -42.94 -41.74 -0.55
CA SER A 156 -43.37 -43.02 -1.12
C SER A 156 -43.49 -44.13 -0.07
N GLY A 157 -42.58 -44.17 0.91
CA GLY A 157 -42.64 -45.08 2.04
C GLY A 157 -43.83 -44.80 2.97
N LEU A 158 -44.14 -43.53 3.21
CA LEU A 158 -45.35 -43.14 3.93
C LEU A 158 -46.64 -43.57 3.22
N ALA A 159 -46.69 -43.43 1.89
CA ALA A 159 -47.82 -43.89 1.08
C ALA A 159 -48.00 -45.43 1.15
N SER A 160 -46.90 -46.19 1.20
CA SER A 160 -46.98 -47.66 1.35
C SER A 160 -47.42 -48.07 2.76
N ILE A 161 -47.00 -47.35 3.80
CA ILE A 161 -47.48 -47.57 5.17
C ILE A 161 -48.98 -47.27 5.25
N GLN A 162 -49.43 -46.19 4.62
CA GLN A 162 -50.85 -45.84 4.58
C GLN A 162 -51.69 -46.87 3.80
N SER A 163 -51.16 -47.47 2.73
CA SER A 163 -51.87 -48.52 2.00
C SER A 163 -52.01 -49.81 2.81
N HIS A 164 -50.99 -50.17 3.58
CA HIS A 164 -50.99 -51.37 4.45
C HIS A 164 -51.70 -51.16 5.79
N ALA A 165 -51.95 -49.91 6.21
CA ALA A 165 -52.73 -49.63 7.41
C ALA A 165 -54.18 -50.18 7.33
N SER A 166 -54.69 -50.44 6.13
CA SER A 166 -55.99 -51.08 5.90
C SER A 166 -56.00 -52.58 6.23
N ASP A 167 -54.83 -53.25 6.18
CA ASP A 167 -54.66 -54.68 6.51
C ASP A 167 -54.40 -54.91 8.00
N VAL A 168 -54.11 -53.86 8.77
CA VAL A 168 -53.99 -53.90 10.23
C VAL A 168 -55.34 -53.58 10.87
N THR A 169 -56.42 -54.21 10.41
CA THR A 169 -57.59 -54.39 11.28
C THR A 169 -57.31 -55.56 12.20
N PRO A 170 -57.30 -55.40 13.53
CA PRO A 170 -57.13 -56.52 14.44
C PRO A 170 -58.36 -57.44 14.29
N SER A 171 -58.21 -58.49 13.50
CA SER A 171 -59.20 -59.55 13.45
C SER A 171 -59.00 -60.45 14.67
N LEU A 172 -60.06 -60.62 15.46
CA LEU A 172 -60.06 -61.50 16.63
C LEU A 172 -59.73 -62.94 16.19
N PRO A 173 -58.71 -63.60 16.79
CA PRO A 173 -58.35 -64.96 16.41
C PRO A 173 -59.51 -65.91 16.72
N LYS A 174 -59.95 -66.68 15.71
CA LYS A 174 -61.04 -67.68 15.83
C LYS A 174 -60.54 -69.09 16.14
N ASP A 175 -59.25 -69.29 16.37
CA ASP A 175 -58.69 -70.60 16.73
C ASP A 175 -58.54 -70.76 18.25
N SER A 176 -59.40 -71.60 18.81
CA SER A 176 -59.52 -71.92 20.24
C SER A 176 -58.30 -72.65 20.84
N ALA A 177 -57.30 -73.03 20.03
CA ALA A 177 -56.08 -73.69 20.50
C ALA A 177 -55.06 -72.72 21.13
N ASN A 178 -55.05 -71.44 20.73
CA ASN A 178 -54.03 -70.47 21.18
C ASN A 178 -54.48 -69.60 22.37
N LEU A 179 -55.74 -69.68 22.79
CA LEU A 179 -56.25 -68.93 23.96
C LEU A 179 -55.75 -69.50 25.29
N GLN A 180 -55.34 -70.77 25.33
CA GLN A 180 -54.86 -71.41 26.55
C GLN A 180 -53.37 -71.13 26.83
N ALA A 181 -52.60 -70.77 25.80
CA ALA A 181 -51.19 -70.39 25.94
C ALA A 181 -50.99 -68.94 26.42
N LEU A 182 -52.04 -68.10 26.35
CA LEU A 182 -52.00 -66.69 26.72
C LEU A 182 -52.60 -66.39 28.12
N LEU A 183 -53.24 -67.40 28.74
CA LEU A 183 -53.89 -67.26 30.06
C LEU A 183 -53.14 -68.00 31.19
N TYR A 184 -52.00 -68.61 30.89
CA TYR A 184 -51.12 -69.26 31.88
C TYR A 184 -49.64 -68.91 31.63
N ASP A 185 -49.30 -67.64 31.82
CA ASP A 185 -47.98 -67.27 32.34
C ASP A 185 -48.20 -66.63 33.72
N GLN A 186 -48.41 -67.51 34.70
CA GLN A 186 -48.47 -67.16 36.11
C GLN A 186 -47.04 -67.03 36.63
N SER A 187 -46.66 -65.78 36.87
CA SER A 187 -45.82 -65.29 37.96
C SER A 187 -44.56 -66.07 38.34
N GLY A 188 -43.41 -65.40 38.17
CA GLY A 188 -42.14 -65.75 38.80
C GLY A 188 -41.22 -64.54 38.93
N ASN A 189 -41.67 -63.52 39.67
CA ASN A 189 -41.00 -62.28 40.12
C ASN A 189 -40.66 -61.19 39.09
#